data_AF-A0A1R3IDZ6-F1
#
_entry.id   AF-A0A1R3IDZ6-F1
#
_cell.length_a   1.000
_cell.length_b   1.000
_cell.length_c   1.000
_cell.angle_alpha   90.00
_cell.angle_beta   90.00
_cell.angle_gamma   90.00
#
_symmetry.space_group_name_H-M   'P 1'
#
loop_
_entity.id
_entity.type
_entity.pdbx_description
1 polymer ?
#
loop_
_entity_poly.entity_id
_entity_poly.type
_entity_poly.pdbx_seq_one_letter_code
_entity_poly.pdbx_strand_id
1 'polypeptide(L)'
;VMEKYLVEMKAFCEKIVEVLLSSLGLTHEEDMKWFDPTSGSDPNQPKTTCVLQLNSYPVCPDPGRAMGLAPHTDSSLLTILYQGNIYFK
;
A
#
# COMPACT_ATOMS: atom_id res chain seq x y z
N VAL A 1 -4.09 12.02 -12.72
CA VAL A 1 -2.80 11.88 -11.98
C VAL A 1 -2.90 10.78 -10.93
N MET A 2 -3.84 10.86 -9.98
CA MET A 2 -3.97 9.88 -8.88
C MET A 2 -4.30 8.46 -9.34
N GLU A 3 -5.19 8.30 -10.31
CA GLU A 3 -5.52 6.98 -10.88
C GLU A 3 -4.28 6.32 -11.49
N LYS A 4 -3.52 7.07 -12.30
CA LYS A 4 -2.24 6.59 -12.86
C LYS A 4 -1.27 6.20 -11.75
N TYR A 5 -1.13 7.03 -10.71
CA TYR A 5 -0.27 6.71 -9.57
C TYR A 5 -0.69 5.40 -8.87
N LEU A 6 -2.00 5.20 -8.66
CA LEU A 6 -2.53 3.99 -8.03
C LEU A 6 -2.25 2.74 -8.88
N VAL A 7 -2.44 2.83 -10.21
CA VAL A 7 -2.14 1.71 -11.13
C VAL A 7 -0.65 1.34 -11.07
N GLU A 8 0.24 2.33 -11.16
CA GLU A 8 1.69 2.10 -11.10
C GLU A 8 2.12 1.56 -9.74
N MET A 9 1.60 2.11 -8.63
CA MET A 9 1.94 1.62 -7.29
C MET A 9 1.37 0.24 -7.02
N LYS A 10 0.18 -0.09 -7.55
CA LYS A 10 -0.36 -1.44 -7.44
C LYS A 10 0.59 -2.45 -8.09
N ALA A 11 1.00 -2.22 -9.33
CA ALA A 11 1.93 -3.10 -10.03
C ALA A 11 3.30 -3.19 -9.33
N PHE A 12 3.75 -2.10 -8.72
CA PHE A 12 4.99 -2.08 -7.93
C PHE A 12 4.88 -2.87 -6.62
N CYS A 13 3.80 -2.69 -5.86
CA CYS A 13 3.48 -3.48 -4.67
C CYS A 13 3.42 -4.97 -5.00
N GLU A 14 2.81 -5.31 -6.15
CA GLU A 14 2.67 -6.69 -6.56
C GLU A 14 4.04 -7.38 -6.73
N LYS A 15 4.99 -6.70 -7.38
CA LYS A 15 6.37 -7.21 -7.52
C LYS A 15 7.11 -7.33 -6.19
N ILE A 16 6.91 -6.38 -5.26
CA ILE A 16 7.55 -6.45 -3.94
C ILE A 16 7.06 -7.68 -3.17
N VAL A 17 5.74 -7.87 -3.12
CA VAL A 17 5.16 -9.01 -2.40
C VAL A 17 5.57 -10.33 -3.06
N GLU A 18 5.64 -10.42 -4.38
CA GLU A 18 6.17 -11.60 -5.08
C GLU A 18 7.60 -11.94 -4.63
N VAL A 19 8.50 -10.94 -4.55
CA VAL A 19 9.88 -11.14 -4.08
C VAL A 19 9.94 -11.55 -2.61
N LEU A 20 9.09 -10.94 -1.75
CA LEU A 20 9.00 -11.29 -0.34
C LEU A 20 8.54 -12.75 -0.15
N LEU A 21 7.48 -13.15 -0.84
CA LEU A 21 6.96 -14.52 -0.79
C LEU A 21 7.97 -15.52 -1.34
N SER A 22 8.63 -15.20 -2.45
CA SER A 22 9.70 -16.03 -3.02
C SER A 22 10.86 -16.22 -2.04
N SER A 23 11.23 -15.17 -1.30
CA SER A 23 12.29 -15.24 -0.28
C SER A 23 11.92 -16.13 0.91
N LEU A 24 10.63 -16.37 1.14
CA LEU A 24 10.10 -17.30 2.13
C LEU A 24 9.92 -18.73 1.58
N GLY A 25 10.24 -18.97 0.31
CA GLY A 25 10.05 -20.25 -0.37
C GLY A 25 8.62 -20.50 -0.84
N LEU A 26 7.74 -19.49 -0.80
CA LEU A 26 6.35 -19.57 -1.24
C LEU A 26 6.25 -19.27 -2.74
N THR A 27 6.87 -20.16 -3.54
CA THR A 27 6.98 -20.01 -5.00
C THR A 27 5.98 -20.86 -5.78
N HIS A 28 5.20 -21.71 -5.12
CA HIS A 28 4.23 -22.56 -5.78
C HIS A 28 2.98 -21.76 -6.18
N GLU A 29 2.40 -22.10 -7.34
CA GLU A 29 1.20 -21.45 -7.88
C GLU A 29 0.01 -21.50 -6.90
N GLU A 30 -0.07 -22.54 -6.07
CA GLU A 30 -1.08 -22.67 -5.02
C GLU A 30 -0.91 -21.65 -3.89
N ASP A 31 0.33 -21.32 -3.51
CA ASP A 31 0.65 -20.32 -2.49
C ASP A 31 0.35 -18.90 -2.99
N MET A 32 0.45 -18.67 -4.30
CA MET A 32 0.21 -17.37 -4.94
C MET A 32 -1.21 -17.23 -5.51
N LYS A 33 -2.09 -18.22 -5.34
CA LYS A 33 -3.44 -18.20 -5.93
C LYS A 33 -4.35 -17.05 -5.44
N TRP A 34 -4.09 -16.55 -4.24
CA TRP A 34 -4.75 -15.36 -3.69
C TRP A 34 -4.16 -14.04 -4.25
N PHE A 35 -2.97 -14.12 -4.84
CA PHE A 35 -2.15 -13.01 -5.31
C PHE A 35 -2.09 -12.90 -6.85
N ASP A 36 -2.63 -13.89 -7.58
CA ASP A 36 -2.57 -13.92 -9.03
C ASP A 36 -3.29 -12.71 -9.68
N PRO A 37 -2.56 -11.86 -10.43
CA PRO A 37 -3.13 -10.71 -11.15
C PRO A 37 -4.01 -11.09 -12.35
N THR A 38 -3.92 -12.34 -12.82
CA THR A 38 -4.47 -12.82 -14.10
C THR A 38 -5.56 -13.90 -13.97
N SER A 39 -5.64 -14.63 -12.86
CA SER A 39 -6.64 -15.71 -12.69
C SER A 39 -7.82 -15.31 -11.80
N GLY A 40 -8.73 -14.50 -12.32
CA GLY A 40 -10.04 -14.23 -11.72
C GLY A 40 -11.16 -14.93 -12.49
N SER A 41 -12.00 -15.70 -11.79
CA SER A 41 -13.25 -16.28 -12.33
C SER A 41 -14.39 -15.26 -12.50
N ASP A 42 -14.19 -14.03 -12.03
CA ASP A 42 -15.05 -12.88 -12.32
C ASP A 42 -14.18 -11.77 -12.97
N PRO A 43 -14.37 -11.45 -14.26
CA PRO A 43 -13.62 -10.39 -14.93
C PRO A 43 -13.86 -8.99 -14.34
N ASN A 44 -14.79 -8.82 -13.40
CA ASN A 44 -15.16 -7.52 -12.82
C ASN A 44 -14.64 -7.28 -11.39
N GLN A 45 -13.86 -8.19 -10.79
CA GLN A 45 -13.27 -7.95 -9.46
C GLN A 45 -11.74 -8.13 -9.42
N PRO A 46 -10.97 -7.09 -9.07
CA PRO A 46 -9.56 -7.26 -8.76
C PRO A 46 -9.41 -8.02 -7.43
N LYS A 47 -8.71 -9.18 -7.44
CA LYS A 47 -8.40 -9.94 -6.22
C LYS A 47 -7.51 -9.16 -5.24
N THR A 48 -6.58 -8.37 -5.77
CA THR A 48 -5.70 -7.49 -4.98
C THR A 48 -6.31 -6.10 -4.87
N THR A 49 -6.66 -5.70 -3.64
CA THR A 49 -7.17 -4.37 -3.32
C THR A 49 -6.01 -3.44 -2.98
N CYS A 50 -6.06 -2.22 -3.52
CA CYS A 50 -5.10 -1.16 -3.21
C CYS A 50 -5.89 0.08 -2.80
N VAL A 51 -5.48 0.72 -1.69
CA VAL A 51 -6.10 1.93 -1.18
C VAL A 51 -5.08 3.05 -1.20
N LEU A 52 -5.50 4.23 -1.65
CA LEU A 52 -4.69 5.44 -1.61
C LEU A 52 -5.18 6.35 -0.48
N GLN A 53 -4.33 6.54 0.53
CA GLN A 53 -4.60 7.46 1.63
C GLN A 53 -3.74 8.72 1.50
N LEU A 54 -4.39 9.88 1.44
CA LEU A 54 -3.74 11.18 1.35
C LEU A 54 -3.83 11.90 2.69
N ASN A 55 -2.74 11.88 3.44
CA ASN A 55 -2.67 12.53 4.74
C ASN A 55 -2.24 14.00 4.58
N SER A 56 -3.00 14.92 5.19
CA SER A 56 -2.65 16.34 5.27
C SER A 56 -2.46 16.72 6.74
N TYR A 57 -1.24 17.13 7.09
CA TYR A 57 -0.86 17.52 8.45
C TYR A 57 -0.54 19.04 8.47
N PRO A 58 -1.54 19.90 8.75
CA PRO A 58 -1.30 21.34 8.83
C PRO A 58 -0.45 21.71 10.06
N VAL A 59 0.06 22.95 10.08
CA VAL A 59 0.78 23.50 11.25
C VAL A 59 -0.12 23.41 12.49
N CYS A 60 0.42 22.84 13.56
CA CYS A 60 -0.26 22.72 14.84
C CYS A 60 0.26 23.80 15.80
N PRO A 61 -0.60 24.65 16.40
CA PRO A 61 -0.18 25.67 17.37
C PRO A 61 0.42 25.10 18.65
N ASP A 62 0.01 23.88 19.03
CA ASP A 62 0.48 23.20 20.24
C ASP A 62 0.75 21.71 19.94
N PRO A 63 1.89 21.39 19.30
CA PRO A 63 2.21 20.03 18.87
C PRO A 63 2.46 19.07 20.04
N GLY A 64 2.66 19.57 21.27
CA GLY A 64 2.80 18.74 22.46
C GLY A 64 1.48 18.12 22.93
N ARG A 65 0.35 18.63 22.44
CA ARG A 65 -1.00 18.20 22.84
C ARG A 65 -1.79 17.52 21.72
N ALA A 66 -1.21 17.39 20.53
CA ALA A 66 -1.85 16.79 19.37
C ALA A 66 -0.92 15.78 18.68
N MET A 67 -1.51 14.86 17.94
CA MET A 67 -0.78 13.92 17.09
C MET A 67 -1.48 13.83 15.74
N GLY A 68 -0.73 13.92 14.65
CA GLY A 68 -1.31 13.86 13.30
C GLY A 68 -1.96 12.51 12.98
N LEU A 69 -1.30 11.42 13.36
CA LEU A 69 -1.80 10.06 13.20
C LEU A 69 -1.44 9.27 14.45
N ALA A 70 -2.44 8.70 15.12
CA ALA A 70 -2.24 7.97 16.37
C ALA A 70 -1.38 6.70 16.16
N PRO A 71 -0.73 6.15 17.20
CA PRO A 71 -0.01 4.89 17.09
C PRO A 71 -0.95 3.78 16.66
N HIS A 72 -0.59 3.05 15.61
CA HIS A 72 -1.38 1.96 15.04
C HIS A 72 -0.48 0.99 14.27
N THR A 73 -1.07 -0.13 13.88
CA THR A 73 -0.53 -1.05 12.87
C THR A 73 -1.48 -1.04 11.68
N ASP A 74 -0.93 -1.01 10.47
CA ASP A 74 -1.74 -1.12 9.27
C ASP A 74 -2.41 -2.50 9.20
N SER A 75 -3.65 -2.52 8.69
CA SER A 75 -4.35 -3.77 8.37
C SER A 75 -4.00 -4.31 6.98
N SER A 76 -3.29 -3.53 6.17
CA SER A 76 -2.79 -3.93 4.85
C SER A 76 -1.58 -4.87 4.98
N LEU A 77 -1.35 -5.68 3.95
CA LEU A 77 -0.16 -6.52 3.87
C LEU A 77 1.12 -5.68 3.66
N LEU A 78 1.04 -4.66 2.80
CA LEU A 78 2.14 -3.78 2.46
C LEU A 78 1.62 -2.35 2.28
N THR A 79 2.30 -1.39 2.91
CA THR A 79 2.06 0.04 2.73
C THR A 79 3.32 0.69 2.14
N ILE A 80 3.16 1.40 1.03
CA ILE A 80 4.22 2.23 0.43
C ILE A 80 3.90 3.68 0.73
N LEU A 81 4.76 4.33 1.52
CA LEU A 81 4.58 5.71 1.95
C LEU A 81 5.49 6.64 1.15
N TYR A 82 4.88 7.60 0.45
CA TYR A 82 5.60 8.76 -0.08
C TYR A 82 5.40 9.95 0.86
N GLN A 83 6.48 10.36 1.53
CA GLN A 83 6.49 11.52 2.40
C GLN A 83 6.88 12.76 1.60
N GLY A 84 5.96 13.72 1.47
CA GLY A 84 6.23 14.99 0.80
C GLY A 84 7.25 15.85 1.57
N ASN A 85 7.68 16.94 0.95
CA ASN A 85 8.61 17.88 1.57
C ASN A 85 7.95 18.57 2.77
N ILE A 86 8.54 18.40 3.95
CA ILE A 86 8.10 19.06 5.18
C ILE A 86 8.96 20.32 5.37
N TYR A 87 8.36 21.49 5.24
CA TYR A 87 9.02 22.74 5.61
C TYR A 87 8.63 23.08 7.05
N PHE A 88 9.53 22.82 8.00
CA PHE A 88 9.41 23.37 9.34
C PHE A 88 9.78 24.86 9.29
N LYS A 89 8.82 25.73 9.62
CA LYS A 89 9.07 27.13 9.95
C LYS A 89 8.41 27.46 11.27
#